data_AF-X1STS8-F1
#
_entry.id   AF-X1STS8-F1
#
_cell.length_a   1.000
_cell.length_b   1.000
_cell.length_c   1.000
_cell.angle_alpha   90.00
_cell.angle_beta   90.00
_cell.angle_gamma   90.00
#
_symmetry.space_group_name_H-M   'P 1'
#
loop_
_entity.id
_entity.type
_entity.pdbx_description
1 polymer ?
#
loop_
_entity_poly.entity_id
_entity_poly.type
_entity_poly.pdbx_seq_one_letter_code
_entity_poly.pdbx_strand_id
1 'polypeptide(L)' 'RYLADQLIFYAALADGVSQYRIPRLTEHIETNLWLVESILGVKAEVNKNLVKIQGIGYSLGTSTIN' A
#
# COMPACT_ATOMS: atom_id res chain seq x y z
N ARG A 1 15.51 3.44 -6.71
CA ARG A 1 15.34 3.85 -5.30
C ARG A 1 13.99 4.55 -5.07
N TYR A 2 13.51 5.41 -6.00
CA TYR A 2 12.23 6.15 -5.89
C TYR A 2 10.96 5.42 -6.37
N LEU A 3 11.08 4.35 -7.16
CA LEU A 3 9.91 3.66 -7.72
C LEU A 3 9.08 2.91 -6.67
N ALA A 4 9.75 2.39 -5.63
CA ALA A 4 9.06 1.66 -4.56
C ALA A 4 8.11 2.57 -3.78
N ASP A 5 8.48 3.85 -3.59
CA ASP A 5 7.66 4.85 -2.91
C ASP A 5 6.38 5.16 -3.69
N GLN A 6 6.47 5.26 -5.03
CA GLN A 6 5.30 5.50 -5.87
C GLN A 6 4.37 4.28 -5.93
N LEU A 7 4.93 3.06 -5.85
CA LEU A 7 4.14 1.82 -5.89
C LEU A 7 3.30 1.60 -4.64
N ILE A 8 3.68 2.15 -3.48
CA ILE A 8 2.94 2.01 -2.21
C ILE A 8 1.50 2.51 -2.35
N PHE A 9 1.29 3.66 -3.00
CA PHE A 9 -0.04 4.25 -3.16
C PHE A 9 -0.95 3.39 -4.04
N TYR A 10 -0.43 2.87 -5.15
CA TYR A 10 -1.19 1.99 -6.03
C TYR A 10 -1.50 0.64 -5.37
N ALA A 11 -0.54 0.08 -4.63
CA ALA A 11 -0.73 -1.14 -3.87
C ALA A 11 -1.80 -0.99 -2.77
N ALA A 12 -1.90 0.19 -2.18
CA ALA A 12 -2.92 0.51 -1.17
C ALA A 12 -4.32 0.75 -1.76
N LEU A 13 -4.41 1.21 -3.01
CA LEU A 13 -5.68 1.39 -3.72
C LEU A 13 -6.20 0.11 -4.38
N ALA A 14 -5.29 -0.81 -4.72
CA ALA A 14 -5.63 -2.08 -5.34
C ALA A 14 -6.57 -2.92 -4.46
N ASP A 15 -7.36 -3.77 -5.11
CA ASP A 15 -8.19 -4.75 -4.42
C ASP A 15 -7.38 -5.97 -3.99
N GLY A 16 -7.53 -6.34 -2.72
CA GLY A 16 -6.83 -7.44 -2.09
C GLY A 16 -5.46 -7.10 -1.48
N VAL A 17 -4.56 -8.08 -1.48
CA VAL A 17 -3.26 -8.01 -0.79
C VAL A 17 -2.13 -7.88 -1.81
N SER A 18 -1.51 -6.71 -1.84
CA SER A 18 -0.32 -6.42 -2.63
C SER A 18 0.93 -6.81 -1.85
N GLN A 19 1.82 -7.59 -2.45
CA GLN A 19 3.11 -7.95 -1.84
C GLN A 19 4.26 -7.74 -2.81
N TYR A 20 5.33 -7.09 -2.36
CA TYR A 20 6.52 -6.87 -3.17
C TYR A 20 7.79 -6.90 -2.33
N ARG A 21 8.90 -7.30 -2.97
CA ARG A 21 10.21 -7.34 -2.33
C ARG A 21 10.99 -6.06 -2.61
N ILE A 22 11.52 -5.46 -1.56
CA ILE A 22 12.42 -4.32 -1.64
C ILE A 22 13.87 -4.75 -1.34
N PRO A 23 14.86 -4.23 -2.08
CA PRO A 23 16.26 -4.57 -1.86
C PRO A 23 16.79 -4.10 -0.50
N ARG A 24 16.24 -3.02 0.07
CA ARG A 24 16.55 -2.55 1.43
C ARG A 24 15.38 -1.73 1.97
N LEU A 25 15.01 -1.95 3.23
CA LEU A 25 14.11 -1.05 3.96
C LEU A 25 14.83 0.27 4.22
N THR A 26 14.23 1.37 3.76
CA THR A 26 14.75 2.71 3.98
C THR A 26 13.73 3.51 4.78
N GLU A 27 14.20 4.50 5.53
CA GLU A 27 13.34 5.38 6.35
C GLU A 27 12.16 5.97 5.56
N HIS A 28 12.39 6.37 4.31
CA HIS A 28 11.34 6.84 3.40
C HIS A 28 10.20 5.82 3.16
N ILE A 29 10.51 4.53 3.07
CA ILE A 29 9.51 3.47 2.86
C ILE A 29 8.66 3.29 4.12
N GLU A 30 9.27 3.32 5.30
CA GLU A 30 8.54 3.23 6.57
C GLU A 30 7.61 4.43 6.78
N THR A 31 8.11 5.65 6.55
CA THR A 31 7.27 6.85 6.64
C THR A 31 6.13 6.81 5.64
N ASN A 32 6.38 6.39 4.39
CA ASN A 32 5.34 6.28 3.39
C ASN A 32 4.31 5.22 3.79
N LEU A 33 4.73 4.04 4.25
CA LEU A 33 3.80 3.01 4.72
C LEU A 33 2.89 3.54 5.82
N TRP A 34 3.49 4.15 6.86
CA TRP A 34 2.75 4.74 7.97
C TRP A 34 1.77 5.82 7.50
N LEU A 35 2.18 6.65 6.53
CA LEU A 35 1.34 7.69 5.95
C LEU A 35 0.12 7.08 5.25
N VAL A 36 0.33 6.01 4.49
CA VAL A 36 -0.73 5.38 3.71
C VAL A 36 -1.70 4.62 4.61
N GLU A 37 -1.20 3.96 5.68
CA GLU A 37 -2.04 3.41 6.74
C GLU A 37 -2.88 4.50 7.42
N SER A 38 -2.29 5.66 7.71
CA SER A 38 -2.98 6.76 8.38
C SER A 38 -4.01 7.48 7.49
N ILE A 39 -3.72 7.65 6.20
CA ILE A 39 -4.60 8.36 5.26
C ILE A 39 -5.69 7.44 4.71
N LEU A 40 -5.32 6.24 4.24
CA LEU A 40 -6.24 5.32 3.56
C LEU A 40 -6.84 4.27 4.50
N GLY A 41 -6.32 4.13 5.73
CA GLY A 41 -6.78 3.10 6.66
C GLY A 41 -6.39 1.67 6.25
N VAL A 42 -5.44 1.53 5.32
CA VAL A 42 -4.90 0.22 4.91
C VAL A 42 -4.05 -0.38 6.02
N LYS A 43 -3.89 -1.71 5.99
CA LYS A 43 -2.90 -2.40 6.84
C LYS A 43 -1.66 -2.73 6.02
N ALA A 44 -0.50 -2.34 6.51
CA ALA A 44 0.77 -2.61 5.87
C ALA A 44 1.74 -3.28 6.84
N GLU A 45 2.29 -4.41 6.43
CA GLU A 45 3.25 -5.21 7.19
C GLU A 45 4.58 -5.25 6.45
N VAL A 46 5.67 -5.02 7.20
CA VAL A 46 7.04 -5.14 6.67
C VAL A 46 7.74 -6.28 7.39
N ASN A 47 8.23 -7.25 6.60
CA ASN A 47 9.02 -8.36 7.11
C ASN A 47 10.36 -8.42 6.39
N LYS A 48 11.40 -7.84 7.01
CA LYS A 48 12.78 -7.69 6.50
C LYS A 48 12.85 -6.93 5.17
N ASN A 49 12.52 -7.63 4.08
CA ASN A 49 12.60 -7.18 2.70
C ASN A 49 11.29 -7.39 1.94
N LEU A 50 10.26 -7.95 2.59
CA LEU A 50 8.94 -8.15 2.02
C LEU A 50 7.99 -7.11 2.60
N VAL A 51 7.38 -6.32 1.73
CA VAL A 51 6.32 -5.38 2.09
C VAL A 51 5.01 -5.98 1.63
N LYS A 52 4.05 -6.03 2.55
CA LYS A 52 2.69 -6.53 2.31
C LYS A 52 1.71 -5.40 2.64
N ILE A 53 0.91 -5.00 1.68
CA ILE A 53 -0.08 -3.93 1.83
C ILE A 53 -1.43 -4.55 1.51
N GLN A 54 -2.34 -4.48 2.47
CA GLN A 54 -3.73 -4.84 2.26
C GLN A 54 -4.48 -3.61 1.77
N GLY A 55 -4.69 -3.55 0.46
CA GLY A 55 -5.38 -2.44 -0.15
C GLY A 55 -6.86 -2.43 0.24
N ILE A 56 -7.46 -1.25 0.19
CA ILE A 56 -8.88 -1.07 0.56
C ILE A 56 -9.84 -1.65 -0.48
N GLY A 57 -9.34 -2.09 -1.63
CA GLY A 57 -10.19 -2.46 -2.76
C GLY A 57 -11.12 -1.32 -3.10
N TYR A 58 -10.54 -0.21 -3.56
CA TYR A 58 -11.31 0.94 -4.01
C TYR A 58 -12.09 0.55 -5.27
N SER A 59 -13.21 -0.14 -5.09
CA SER A 59 -14.25 -0.27 -6.09
C SER A 59 -14.90 1.11 -6.14
N LEU A 60 -14.59 1.88 -7.19
CA LEU A 60 -15.33 3.08 -7.54
C LEU A 60 -16.81 2.67 -7.50
N GLY A 61 -17.51 3.12 -6.44
CA GLY A 61 -18.81 2.59 -6.12
C GLY A 61 -19.69 2.66 -7.35
N THR A 62 -20.01 1.51 -7.94
CA THR A 62 -21.21 1.40 -8.76
C THR A 62 -22.34 1.56 -7.77
N SER A 63 -22.66 2.82 -7.45
CA SER A 63 -23.91 3.21 -6.84
C SER A 63 -24.96 2.73 -7.83
N THR A 64 -25.43 1.50 -7.60
CA THR A 64 -26.60 0.99 -8.27
C THR A 64 -27.72 1.85 -7.71
N ILE A 65 -28.01 2.92 -8.46
CA ILE A 65 -29.21 3.71 -8.30
C ILE A 65 -30.39 2.74 -8.39
N ASN A 66 -30.96 2.42 -7.23
CA ASN A 66 -32.29 1.84 -7.10
C ASN A 66 -33.20 2.90 -6.51
#